data_AF-A0A811ZZ10-F1
#
_entry.id   AF-A0A811ZZ10-F1
#
_cell.length_a   1.000
_cell.length_b   1.000
_cell.length_c   1.000
_cell.angle_alpha   90.00
_cell.angle_beta   90.00
_cell.angle_gamma   90.00
#
_symmetry.space_group_name_H-M   'P 1'
#
loop_
_entity.id
_entity.type
_entity.pdbx_description
1 polymer ?
#
loop_
_entity_poly.entity_id
_entity_poly.type
_entity_poly.pdbx_seq_one_letter_code
_entity_poly.pdbx_strand_id
1 'polypeptide(L)'
;MKKLSQKEKEKIMRRLYWDMNLEASEMNSLLDKDTEEFGNIQEVNFYCRLLTSCDWYTLLKLVSLKKIKRILNDTVIDRLYPKGIKSRFLYARKVLPE
;
A
#
# COMPACT_ATOMS: atom_id res chain seq x y z
N MET A 1 -11.14 -5.23 13.47
CA MET A 1 -11.30 -3.85 12.95
C MET A 1 -12.33 -3.86 11.82
N LYS A 2 -13.22 -2.87 11.75
CA LYS A 2 -14.17 -2.73 10.63
C LYS A 2 -13.39 -2.35 9.36
N LYS A 3 -13.51 -3.15 8.30
CA LYS A 3 -12.94 -2.83 6.98
C LYS A 3 -13.66 -1.62 6.39
N LEU A 4 -12.94 -0.84 5.57
CA LEU A 4 -13.54 0.27 4.84
C LEU A 4 -14.53 -0.28 3.80
N SER A 5 -15.65 0.42 3.64
CA SER A 5 -16.56 0.18 2.53
C SER A 5 -15.90 0.56 1.21
N GLN A 6 -16.44 0.04 0.11
CA GLN A 6 -15.93 0.32 -1.23
C GLN A 6 -15.89 1.83 -1.54
N LYS A 7 -16.94 2.56 -1.15
CA LYS A 7 -17.00 4.03 -1.30
C LYS A 7 -15.91 4.76 -0.50
N GLU A 8 -15.59 4.28 0.70
CA GLU A 8 -14.53 4.88 1.51
C GLU A 8 -13.14 4.60 0.94
N LYS A 9 -12.91 3.37 0.45
CA LYS A 9 -11.67 3.03 -0.28
C LYS A 9 -11.49 3.95 -1.49
N GLU A 10 -12.52 4.08 -2.32
CA GLU A 10 -12.50 4.94 -3.52
C GLU A 10 -12.24 6.40 -3.19
N LYS A 11 -12.84 6.94 -2.12
CA LYS A 11 -12.59 8.31 -1.68
C LYS A 11 -11.12 8.54 -1.31
N ILE A 12 -10.51 7.57 -0.62
CA ILE A 12 -9.08 7.64 -0.28
C ILE A 12 -8.25 7.52 -1.55
N MET A 13 -8.53 6.55 -2.42
CA MET A 13 -7.78 6.34 -3.67
C MET A 13 -7.82 7.56 -4.58
N ARG A 14 -9.00 8.14 -4.83
CA ARG A 14 -9.13 9.36 -5.65
C ARG A 14 -8.34 10.54 -5.08
N ARG A 15 -8.30 10.69 -3.74
CA ARG A 15 -7.51 11.74 -3.10
C ARG A 15 -6.01 11.47 -3.24
N LEU A 16 -5.60 10.21 -3.08
CA LEU A 16 -4.20 9.83 -3.12
C LEU A 16 -3.63 9.86 -4.53
N TYR A 17 -4.41 9.49 -5.55
CA TYR A 17 -3.93 9.23 -6.91
C TYR A 17 -4.62 10.09 -7.97
N TRP A 18 -5.06 11.29 -7.61
CA TRP A 18 -5.75 12.22 -8.51
C TRP A 18 -4.94 12.57 -9.78
N ASP A 19 -3.62 12.47 -9.69
CA ASP A 19 -2.63 12.77 -10.72
C ASP A 19 -2.17 11.52 -11.49
N MET A 20 -2.67 10.33 -11.15
CA MET A 20 -2.38 9.10 -11.88
C MET A 20 -3.51 8.78 -12.84
N ASN A 21 -3.16 8.39 -14.07
CA ASN A 21 -4.10 7.87 -15.06
C ASN A 21 -4.39 6.38 -14.78
N LEU A 22 -4.91 6.08 -13.59
CA LEU A 22 -5.35 4.74 -13.18
C LEU A 22 -6.87 4.72 -13.07
N GLU A 23 -7.49 3.69 -13.64
CA GLU A 23 -8.91 3.44 -13.46
C GLU A 23 -9.20 2.90 -12.04
N ALA A 24 -10.42 3.13 -11.56
CA ALA A 24 -10.82 2.64 -10.23
C ALA A 24 -10.69 1.11 -10.11
N SER A 25 -10.97 0.39 -11.20
CA SER A 25 -10.80 -1.06 -11.29
C SER A 25 -9.34 -1.50 -11.13
N GLU A 26 -8.40 -0.76 -11.69
CA GLU A 26 -6.96 -1.03 -11.58
C GLU A 26 -6.47 -0.79 -10.14
N MET A 27 -6.89 0.33 -9.52
CA MET A 27 -6.56 0.62 -8.12
C MET A 27 -7.11 -0.45 -7.17
N ASN A 28 -8.37 -0.85 -7.34
CA ASN A 28 -8.96 -1.93 -6.55
C ASN A 28 -8.22 -3.25 -6.76
N SER A 29 -7.84 -3.55 -8.01
CA SER A 29 -7.00 -4.69 -8.35
C SER A 29 -5.66 -4.65 -7.61
N LEU A 30 -4.98 -3.49 -7.51
CA LEU A 30 -3.73 -3.36 -6.77
C LEU A 30 -3.89 -3.58 -5.25
N LEU A 31 -5.02 -3.14 -4.68
CA LEU A 31 -5.31 -3.33 -3.26
C LEU A 31 -5.67 -4.78 -2.92
N ASP A 32 -6.48 -5.43 -3.77
CA ASP A 32 -7.13 -6.70 -3.44
C ASP A 32 -6.47 -7.91 -4.13
N LYS A 33 -5.78 -7.76 -5.27
CA LYS A 33 -5.14 -8.91 -5.94
C LYS A 33 -3.91 -9.38 -5.18
N ASP A 34 -3.90 -10.67 -4.88
CA ASP A 34 -2.70 -11.42 -4.51
C ASP A 34 -1.97 -11.95 -5.79
N THR A 35 -1.74 -11.11 -6.81
CA THR A 35 -1.01 -11.56 -8.03
C THR A 35 0.43 -11.95 -7.73
N GLU A 36 0.92 -13.02 -8.36
CA GLU A 36 2.30 -13.50 -8.21
C GLU A 36 3.33 -12.55 -8.83
N GLU A 37 2.94 -11.85 -9.90
CA GLU A 37 3.72 -10.79 -10.49
C GLU A 37 3.63 -9.54 -9.61
N PHE A 38 4.67 -9.32 -8.81
CA PHE A 38 4.90 -8.10 -8.05
C PHE A 38 6.23 -7.50 -8.49
N GLY A 39 6.26 -6.19 -8.74
CA GLY A 39 7.54 -5.47 -8.84
C GLY A 39 7.77 -4.67 -10.12
N ASN A 40 6.75 -4.51 -10.97
CA ASN A 40 6.84 -3.48 -12.01
C ASN A 40 6.93 -2.07 -11.38
N ILE A 41 7.50 -1.11 -12.12
CA ILE A 41 7.79 0.21 -11.58
C ILE A 41 6.54 0.97 -11.13
N GLN A 42 5.41 0.77 -11.81
CA GLN A 42 4.15 1.43 -11.50
C GLN A 42 3.56 0.93 -10.18
N GLU A 43 3.57 -0.39 -9.96
CA GLU A 43 3.15 -1.02 -8.72
C GLU A 43 4.00 -0.56 -7.55
N VAL A 44 5.33 -0.54 -7.70
CA VAL A 44 6.23 -0.11 -6.64
C VAL A 44 5.96 1.36 -6.28
N ASN A 45 5.77 2.23 -7.27
CA ASN A 45 5.45 3.64 -7.03
C ASN A 45 4.08 3.81 -6.34
N PHE A 46 3.08 3.01 -6.74
CA PHE A 46 1.78 2.97 -6.09
C PHE A 46 1.93 2.60 -4.61
N TYR A 47 2.59 1.48 -4.28
CA TYR A 47 2.75 1.07 -2.89
C TYR A 47 3.61 2.04 -2.08
N CYS A 48 4.66 2.63 -2.67
CA CYS A 48 5.43 3.68 -1.98
C CYS A 48 4.53 4.85 -1.58
N ARG A 49 3.68 5.33 -2.50
CA ARG A 49 2.74 6.43 -2.23
C ARG A 49 1.69 6.03 -1.20
N LEU A 50 1.17 4.82 -1.28
CA LEU A 50 0.22 4.28 -0.31
C LEU A 50 0.82 4.29 1.10
N LEU A 51 2.04 3.77 1.25
CA LEU A 51 2.74 3.66 2.54
C LEU A 51 3.14 5.04 3.11
N THR A 52 3.51 6.01 2.26
CA THR A 52 3.90 7.35 2.72
C THR A 52 2.70 8.24 3.04
N SER A 53 1.55 8.00 2.41
CA SER A 53 0.38 8.88 2.52
C SER A 53 -0.67 8.42 3.52
N CYS A 54 -0.66 7.14 3.90
CA CYS A 54 -1.62 6.59 4.85
C CYS A 54 -0.95 6.27 6.20
N ASP A 55 -1.66 6.54 7.29
CA ASP A 55 -1.27 6.02 8.59
C ASP A 55 -1.48 4.49 8.67
N TRP A 56 -0.84 3.86 9.64
CA TRP A 56 -0.84 2.40 9.82
C TRP A 56 -2.25 1.80 9.96
N TYR A 57 -3.16 2.48 10.65
CA TYR A 57 -4.54 1.99 10.82
C TYR A 57 -5.33 2.07 9.51
N THR A 58 -5.11 3.13 8.73
CA THR A 58 -5.70 3.27 7.40
C THR A 58 -5.19 2.19 6.47
N LEU A 59 -3.88 1.90 6.48
CA LEU A 59 -3.30 0.79 5.70
C LEU A 59 -3.97 -0.56 6.03
N LEU A 60 -4.08 -0.90 7.32
CA LEU A 60 -4.71 -2.15 7.77
C LEU A 60 -6.19 -2.28 7.40
N LYS A 61 -6.87 -1.15 7.17
CA LYS A 61 -8.27 -1.15 6.71
C LYS A 61 -8.41 -1.21 5.19
N LEU A 62 -7.41 -0.73 4.46
CA LEU A 62 -7.38 -0.70 2.99
C LEU A 62 -6.92 -2.02 2.38
N VAL A 63 -5.83 -2.57 2.92
CA VAL A 63 -5.15 -3.78 2.41
C VAL A 63 -5.09 -4.85 3.49
N SER A 64 -5.13 -6.11 3.06
CA SER A 64 -5.01 -7.25 3.99
C SER A 64 -3.61 -7.29 4.61
N LEU A 65 -3.49 -7.91 5.80
CA LEU A 65 -2.20 -8.06 6.47
C LEU A 65 -1.18 -8.83 5.60
N LYS A 66 -1.65 -9.88 4.93
CA LYS A 66 -0.88 -10.68 3.97
C LYS A 66 -0.31 -9.80 2.84
N LYS A 67 -1.15 -8.92 2.28
CA LYS A 67 -0.74 -7.96 1.25
C LYS A 67 0.27 -6.95 1.81
N ILE A 68 0.03 -6.40 3.01
CA ILE A 68 0.98 -5.47 3.67
C ILE A 68 2.36 -6.10 3.79
N LYS A 69 2.46 -7.34 4.27
CA LYS A 69 3.76 -8.03 4.33
C LYS A 69 4.43 -8.14 2.98
N ARG A 70 3.66 -8.49 1.95
CA ARG A 70 4.18 -8.64 0.59
C ARG A 70 4.71 -7.32 0.02
N ILE A 71 4.01 -6.20 0.24
CA ILE A 71 4.45 -4.88 -0.22
C ILE A 71 5.65 -4.36 0.59
N LEU A 72 5.84 -4.83 1.82
CA LEU A 72 7.01 -4.49 2.66
C LEU A 72 8.26 -5.31 2.28
N ASN A 73 8.54 -5.45 0.99
CA ASN A 73 9.80 -6.01 0.50
C ASN A 73 10.85 -4.93 0.26
N ASP A 74 12.08 -5.35 -0.02
CA ASP A 74 13.21 -4.43 -0.22
C ASP A 74 12.97 -3.47 -1.41
N THR A 75 12.36 -3.95 -2.51
CA THR A 75 12.04 -3.13 -3.69
C THR A 75 11.19 -1.90 -3.37
N VAL A 76 10.25 -2.02 -2.44
CA VAL A 76 9.41 -0.89 -1.98
C VAL A 76 10.11 -0.12 -0.86
N ILE A 77 10.60 -0.82 0.16
CA ILE A 77 11.18 -0.20 1.36
C ILE A 77 12.38 0.67 1.00
N ASP A 78 13.20 0.26 0.03
CA ASP A 78 14.38 1.02 -0.37
C ASP A 78 14.05 2.34 -1.07
N ARG A 79 12.84 2.46 -1.62
CA ARG A 79 12.35 3.69 -2.26
C ARG A 79 11.60 4.60 -1.29
N LEU A 80 11.36 4.17 -0.06
CA LEU A 80 10.68 5.00 0.94
C LEU A 80 11.60 6.13 1.43
N TYR A 81 11.10 7.35 1.34
CA TYR A 81 11.74 8.56 1.85
C TYR A 81 10.71 9.40 2.63
N PRO A 82 11.09 10.07 3.73
CA PRO A 82 12.42 10.14 4.35
C PRO A 82 12.84 8.90 5.15
N LYS A 83 14.10 8.84 5.60
CA LYS A 83 14.68 7.72 6.40
C LYS A 83 13.82 7.30 7.61
N GLY A 84 13.11 8.25 8.22
CA GLY A 84 12.19 7.97 9.32
C GLY A 84 11.01 7.08 8.91
N ILE A 85 10.43 7.31 7.73
CA ILE A 85 9.35 6.46 7.20
C ILE A 85 9.90 5.06 6.89
N LYS A 86 11.04 4.99 6.22
CA LYS A 86 11.72 3.72 5.91
C LYS A 86 11.94 2.88 7.18
N SER A 87 12.44 3.50 8.25
CA SER A 87 12.70 2.83 9.53
C SER A 87 11.43 2.28 10.19
N ARG A 88 10.32 3.02 10.13
CA ARG A 88 9.01 2.57 10.66
C ARG A 88 8.51 1.32 9.94
N PHE A 89 8.61 1.30 8.62
CA PHE A 89 8.14 0.16 7.83
C PHE A 89 9.08 -1.04 7.89
N LEU A 90 10.39 -0.82 8.06
CA LEU A 90 11.34 -1.88 8.41
C LEU A 90 11.00 -2.52 9.76
N TYR A 91 10.62 -1.72 10.76
CA TYR A 91 10.14 -2.26 12.04
C TYR A 91 8.84 -3.03 11.87
N ALA A 92 7.85 -2.46 11.16
CA ALA A 92 6.58 -3.12 10.88
C ALA A 92 6.80 -4.49 10.23
N ARG A 93 7.67 -4.59 9.23
CA ARG A 93 8.04 -5.87 8.59
C ARG A 93 8.54 -6.92 9.58
N LYS A 94 9.32 -6.53 10.59
CA LYS A 94 9.88 -7.45 11.59
C LYS A 94 8.86 -7.96 12.60
N VAL A 95 7.84 -7.16 12.92
CA VAL A 95 6.88 -7.48 13.99
C VAL A 95 5.58 -8.09 13.50
N LEU A 96 5.35 -8.10 12.18
CA LEU A 96 4.16 -8.71 11.60
C LEU A 96 4.21 -10.25 11.76
N PRO A 97 3.23 -10.87 12.43
CA PRO A 97 3.21 -12.31 12.71
C PRO A 97 2.97 -13.10 11.43
N GLU A 98 3.63 -14.26 11.22
CA GLU A 98 3.55 -15.16 10.03
C GLU A 98 2.12 -15.45 9.52
#